data_AF-A0A5R9APA7-F1
#
_entry.id   AF-A0A5R9APA7-F1
#
_cell.length_a   1.000
_cell.length_b   1.000
_cell.length_c   1.000
_cell.angle_alpha   90.00
_cell.angle_beta   90.00
_cell.angle_gamma   90.00
#
_symmetry.space_group_name_H-M   'P 1'
#
loop_
_entity.id
_entity.type
_entity.pdbx_description
1 polymer ?
#
loop_
_entity_poly.entity_id
_entity_poly.type
_entity_poly.pdbx_seq_one_letter_code
_entity_poly.pdbx_strand_id
1 'polypeptide(L)'
;MKKNYSTRYLDVFDGTALSITKQKIKSFFPYLLMVTIFCNLNTLQAQVQNHSDIYIGDNSLLSTGAEDFTFGEGSTTTSRTKLDYGVLSFSNGATWSGASDIHFLDGYAQTQSNEAFILPIGQAGIYAPIRVIPSTSDGVDAAYFRSAPNSIGSALESSLSSISSVEYWDVISNGVNTGISLSWRPSSAISDLTSSSLSNLTLVGWNGSVWVAIPSMVDEYSLLGELSSLDSGSISTNEELDLSAYSAFSLGTRTEQLLVTLSNKAEVIVYVNKHILYIEATQPLKTLVVHDISGKQIILKNIDGGLTYNRPFNYDLGVYIVTTELYDTTSLFKNKIISGGY
;
A
#
# COMPACT_ATOMS: atom_id res chain seq x y z
N MET A 1 96.99 32.70 65.96
CA MET A 1 97.72 31.45 65.62
C MET A 1 96.73 30.50 64.96
N LYS A 2 97.12 29.87 63.84
CA LYS A 2 96.29 29.04 62.95
C LYS A 2 95.77 27.75 63.57
N LYS A 3 94.76 27.19 62.87
CA LYS A 3 94.33 25.77 62.71
C LYS A 3 93.00 25.46 63.41
N ASN A 4 91.93 25.25 62.65
CA ASN A 4 91.51 23.97 62.05
C ASN A 4 91.43 22.86 63.10
N TYR A 5 90.25 22.26 63.32
CA TYR A 5 90.03 20.84 63.05
C TYR A 5 88.53 20.50 63.02
N SER A 6 88.21 19.66 62.04
CA SER A 6 86.94 19.00 61.74
C SER A 6 86.62 17.88 62.72
N THR A 7 85.34 17.63 62.99
CA THR A 7 84.76 16.33 63.38
C THR A 7 83.26 16.39 63.09
N ARG A 8 82.82 15.87 61.94
CA ARG A 8 82.21 14.54 61.70
C ARG A 8 80.84 14.29 62.39
N TYR A 9 79.80 14.47 61.56
CA TYR A 9 78.61 13.64 61.33
C TYR A 9 78.07 12.76 62.49
N LEU A 10 76.84 13.07 62.89
CA LEU A 10 75.82 12.09 63.26
C LEU A 10 74.48 12.59 62.73
N ASP A 11 73.83 11.70 61.98
CA ASP A 11 72.57 11.87 61.26
C ASP A 11 71.40 12.25 62.17
N VAL A 12 70.63 13.27 61.77
CA VAL A 12 69.17 13.32 61.87
C VAL A 12 68.66 14.17 60.71
N PHE A 13 68.38 13.57 59.56
CA PHE A 13 67.53 14.19 58.54
C PHE A 13 66.08 13.98 58.99
N ASP A 14 65.52 14.98 59.67
CA ASP A 14 64.09 15.07 59.90
C ASP A 14 63.41 15.52 58.59
N GLY A 15 62.47 14.70 58.14
CA GLY A 15 61.92 14.79 56.80
C GLY A 15 60.79 15.80 56.72
N THR A 16 60.92 16.79 55.85
CA THR A 16 59.76 17.53 55.29
C THR A 16 60.13 18.27 54.01
N ALA A 17 60.10 17.59 52.85
CA ALA A 17 59.87 18.25 51.55
C ALA A 17 59.68 17.21 50.42
N LEU A 18 58.65 16.37 50.49
CA LEU A 18 58.22 15.60 49.33
C LEU A 18 56.73 15.28 49.39
N SER A 19 55.89 16.30 49.42
CA SER A 19 54.46 16.12 49.22
C SER A 19 53.77 17.38 48.71
N ILE A 20 54.06 17.77 47.47
CA ILE A 20 53.19 18.72 46.74
C ILE A 20 52.61 18.11 45.44
N THR A 21 53.05 16.92 45.01
CA THR A 21 52.67 16.39 43.68
C THR A 21 51.81 15.13 43.69
N LYS A 22 51.07 14.84 44.78
CA LYS A 22 50.12 13.70 44.81
C LYS A 22 48.69 14.04 45.23
N GLN A 23 48.38 15.29 45.60
CA GLN A 23 47.07 15.63 46.15
C GLN A 23 46.09 16.26 45.15
N LYS A 24 46.54 16.72 43.97
CA LYS A 24 45.63 17.25 42.93
C LYS A 24 45.14 16.20 41.91
N ILE A 25 45.76 15.03 41.81
CA ILE A 25 45.35 14.00 40.85
C ILE A 25 44.28 13.05 41.42
N LYS A 26 44.19 12.93 42.76
CA LYS A 26 43.14 12.10 43.40
C LYS A 26 41.74 12.73 43.41
N SER A 27 41.61 14.02 43.09
CA SER A 27 40.33 14.74 43.14
C SER A 27 39.63 14.86 41.80
N PHE A 28 40.21 14.40 40.69
CA PHE A 28 39.56 14.48 39.37
C PHE A 28 38.87 13.17 38.98
N PHE A 29 39.34 12.04 39.51
CA PHE A 29 38.82 10.72 39.19
C PHE A 29 37.36 10.47 39.61
N PRO A 30 36.88 10.89 40.81
CA PRO A 30 35.47 10.66 41.17
C PRO A 30 34.52 11.57 40.38
N TYR A 31 34.97 12.77 39.96
CA TYR A 31 34.18 13.67 39.13
C TYR A 31 34.12 13.21 37.67
N LEU A 32 35.22 12.67 37.12
CA LEU A 32 35.22 12.11 35.78
C LEU A 32 34.32 10.87 35.69
N LEU A 33 34.33 10.01 36.71
CA LEU A 33 33.44 8.84 36.84
C LEU A 33 31.97 9.27 36.97
N MET A 34 31.69 10.30 37.76
CA MET A 34 30.34 10.85 37.91
C MET A 34 29.83 11.45 36.59
N VAL A 35 30.66 12.20 35.85
CA VAL A 35 30.30 12.74 34.53
C VAL A 35 30.10 11.63 33.49
N THR A 36 30.88 10.54 33.52
CA THR A 36 30.64 9.39 32.61
C THR A 36 29.38 8.60 32.99
N ILE A 37 29.02 8.53 34.27
CA ILE A 37 27.75 7.93 34.72
C ILE A 37 26.56 8.80 34.31
N PHE A 38 26.66 10.13 34.39
CA PHE A 38 25.59 11.04 33.97
C PHE A 38 25.48 11.19 32.44
N CYS A 39 26.59 11.05 31.68
CA CYS A 39 26.57 11.10 30.22
C CYS A 39 26.23 9.77 29.53
N ASN A 40 26.23 8.65 30.26
CA ASN A 40 25.78 7.32 29.78
C ASN A 40 24.44 6.90 30.37
N LEU A 41 23.69 7.83 30.98
CA LEU A 41 22.25 7.62 31.10
C LEU A 41 21.72 7.64 29.67
N ASN A 42 21.58 6.45 29.08
CA ASN A 42 20.61 6.24 28.01
C ASN A 42 19.37 7.05 28.43
N THR A 43 18.86 7.87 27.53
CA THR A 43 17.56 8.52 27.74
C THR A 43 16.60 7.40 28.15
N LEU A 44 16.26 7.33 29.44
CA LEU A 44 15.28 6.38 29.95
C LEU A 44 13.96 6.85 29.34
N GLN A 45 13.63 6.31 28.18
CA GLN A 45 12.35 6.57 27.55
C GLN A 45 11.27 5.88 28.40
N ALA A 46 10.20 6.59 28.69
CA ALA A 46 9.09 6.07 29.48
C ALA A 46 8.23 5.16 28.60
N GLN A 47 8.66 3.91 28.44
CA GLN A 47 7.86 2.89 27.78
C GLN A 47 6.56 2.61 28.56
N VAL A 48 5.41 2.68 27.87
CA VAL A 48 4.14 2.21 28.43
C VAL A 48 3.98 0.75 28.05
N GLN A 49 3.97 -0.15 29.04
CA GLN A 49 3.67 -1.56 28.84
C GLN A 49 2.54 -1.99 29.76
N ASN A 50 1.56 -2.71 29.22
CA ASN A 50 0.48 -3.26 30.02
C ASN A 50 0.85 -4.66 30.55
N HIS A 51 1.00 -4.79 31.87
CA HIS A 51 1.18 -6.10 32.53
C HIS A 51 -0.16 -6.75 32.93
N SER A 52 -1.25 -5.98 32.85
CA SER A 52 -2.62 -6.41 33.14
C SER A 52 -3.57 -5.73 32.16
N ASP A 53 -4.86 -6.05 32.25
CA ASP A 53 -5.87 -5.53 31.34
C ASP A 53 -5.99 -4.00 31.42
N ILE A 54 -5.98 -3.35 30.26
CA ILE A 54 -6.34 -1.95 30.07
C ILE A 54 -7.71 -1.91 29.41
N TYR A 55 -8.66 -1.22 30.04
CA TYR A 55 -9.95 -0.91 29.48
C TYR A 55 -10.18 0.59 29.47
N ILE A 56 -10.42 1.15 28.28
CA ILE A 56 -10.75 2.56 28.07
C ILE A 56 -12.24 2.62 27.73
N GLY A 57 -13.04 3.08 28.69
CA GLY A 57 -14.49 3.13 28.58
C GLY A 57 -15.00 4.27 27.69
N ASP A 58 -16.31 4.40 27.64
CA ASP A 58 -16.97 5.44 26.84
C ASP A 58 -16.49 6.85 27.21
N ASN A 59 -16.41 7.75 26.23
CA ASN A 59 -15.98 9.14 26.37
C ASN A 59 -14.62 9.33 27.04
N SER A 60 -13.75 8.33 26.94
CA SER A 60 -12.43 8.33 27.57
C SER A 60 -11.32 8.21 26.52
N LEU A 61 -10.24 8.94 26.74
CA LEU A 61 -9.04 8.95 25.90
C LEU A 61 -7.84 8.60 26.78
N LEU A 62 -7.08 7.58 26.39
CA LEU A 62 -5.72 7.34 26.89
C LEU A 62 -4.74 7.73 25.79
N SER A 63 -3.91 8.74 26.01
CA SER A 63 -2.87 9.12 25.04
C SER A 63 -1.52 8.56 25.45
N THR A 64 -0.80 7.96 24.50
CA THR A 64 0.62 7.66 24.63
C THR A 64 1.41 8.89 24.23
N GLY A 65 2.58 9.13 24.85
CA GLY A 65 3.51 10.17 24.39
C GLY A 65 4.16 9.79 23.06
N ALA A 66 5.11 10.61 22.59
CA ALA A 66 5.96 10.33 21.42
C ALA A 66 7.02 9.25 21.70
N GLU A 67 6.59 8.13 22.30
CA GLU A 67 7.42 7.01 22.73
C GLU A 67 6.69 5.68 22.44
N ASP A 68 7.31 4.56 22.83
CA ASP A 68 6.82 3.21 22.57
C ASP A 68 5.66 2.81 23.51
N PHE A 69 4.55 2.35 22.90
CA PHE A 69 3.55 1.50 23.57
C PHE A 69 3.84 0.03 23.29
N THR A 70 4.20 -0.71 24.32
CA THR A 70 4.47 -2.15 24.22
C THR A 70 3.25 -2.92 24.67
N PHE A 71 2.67 -3.70 23.77
CA PHE A 71 1.66 -4.68 24.16
C PHE A 71 2.32 -5.77 25.01
N GLY A 72 1.88 -5.90 26.26
CA GLY A 72 2.29 -6.95 27.18
C GLY A 72 1.20 -8.01 27.36
N GLU A 73 1.27 -8.75 28.47
CA GLU A 73 0.45 -9.95 28.72
C GLU A 73 -1.05 -9.65 28.87
N GLY A 74 -1.42 -8.43 29.25
CA GLY A 74 -2.82 -8.04 29.43
C GLY A 74 -3.53 -7.75 28.11
N SER A 75 -4.86 -7.78 28.14
CA SER A 75 -5.66 -7.24 27.05
C SER A 75 -5.60 -5.71 27.02
N THR A 76 -5.70 -5.13 25.83
CA THR A 76 -5.89 -3.69 25.65
C THR A 76 -7.17 -3.50 24.87
N THR A 77 -8.18 -2.89 25.50
CA THR A 77 -9.54 -2.79 24.93
C THR A 77 -10.03 -1.36 25.05
N THR A 78 -10.74 -0.88 24.02
CA THR A 78 -11.56 0.32 24.15
C THR A 78 -13.02 0.00 23.82
N SER A 79 -13.94 0.76 24.40
CA SER A 79 -15.35 0.62 24.03
C SER A 79 -15.57 1.02 22.57
N ARG A 80 -16.58 0.43 21.92
CA ARG A 80 -16.96 0.73 20.52
C ARG A 80 -18.37 1.34 20.43
N THR A 81 -18.80 2.04 21.48
CA THR A 81 -20.10 2.71 21.49
C THR A 81 -20.09 3.80 20.42
N LYS A 82 -20.92 3.67 19.37
CA LYS A 82 -20.82 4.40 18.09
C LYS A 82 -20.63 5.93 18.17
N LEU A 83 -21.05 6.57 19.27
CA LEU A 83 -20.95 8.03 19.45
C LEU A 83 -20.07 8.44 20.63
N ASP A 84 -19.71 7.50 21.49
CA ASP A 84 -19.11 7.75 22.80
C ASP A 84 -17.95 6.77 23.03
N TYR A 85 -17.30 6.26 22.00
CA TYR A 85 -16.29 5.21 22.13
C TYR A 85 -15.06 5.69 22.92
N GLY A 86 -14.38 4.74 23.56
CA GLY A 86 -13.09 4.96 24.19
C GLY A 86 -11.97 4.90 23.14
N VAL A 87 -10.87 5.62 23.38
CA VAL A 87 -9.77 5.73 22.42
C VAL A 87 -8.41 5.54 23.08
N LEU A 88 -7.57 4.69 22.48
CA LEU A 88 -6.12 4.70 22.71
C LEU A 88 -5.47 5.55 21.61
N SER A 89 -4.94 6.71 21.97
CA SER A 89 -4.36 7.69 21.04
C SER A 89 -2.85 7.66 21.04
N PHE A 90 -2.27 7.50 19.86
CA PHE A 90 -0.85 7.58 19.59
C PHE A 90 -0.50 9.01 19.14
N SER A 91 0.28 9.73 19.96
CA SER A 91 0.77 11.06 19.58
C SER A 91 1.69 11.01 18.36
N ASN A 92 1.94 12.15 17.71
CA ASN A 92 2.87 12.22 16.59
C ASN A 92 4.27 11.70 16.99
N GLY A 93 4.83 10.79 16.18
CA GLY A 93 6.11 10.14 16.46
C GLY A 93 6.04 9.00 17.49
N ALA A 94 4.86 8.68 18.02
CA ALA A 94 4.68 7.47 18.83
C ALA A 94 4.93 6.22 17.98
N THR A 95 5.30 5.15 18.67
CA THR A 95 5.54 3.83 18.09
C THR A 95 4.92 2.78 18.99
N TRP A 96 4.81 1.55 18.49
CA TRP A 96 4.35 0.43 19.31
C TRP A 96 5.10 -0.84 18.95
N SER A 97 5.09 -1.80 19.87
CA SER A 97 5.68 -3.11 19.68
C SER A 97 4.85 -4.22 20.33
N GLY A 98 5.05 -5.46 19.91
CA GLY A 98 4.40 -6.64 20.49
C GLY A 98 3.01 -6.97 19.94
N ALA A 99 2.48 -6.20 18.97
CA ALA A 99 1.17 -6.52 18.39
C ALA A 99 1.21 -7.83 17.56
N SER A 100 0.20 -8.67 17.71
CA SER A 100 0.05 -10.00 17.11
C SER A 100 -1.38 -10.50 17.28
N ASP A 101 -1.72 -11.70 16.79
CA ASP A 101 -3.06 -12.31 16.98
C ASP A 101 -3.44 -12.56 18.45
N ILE A 102 -2.47 -12.52 19.38
CA ILE A 102 -2.72 -12.66 20.82
C ILE A 102 -2.69 -11.31 21.56
N HIS A 103 -2.08 -10.29 20.96
CA HIS A 103 -1.88 -8.98 21.56
C HIS A 103 -2.22 -7.89 20.55
N PHE A 104 -3.37 -7.24 20.71
CA PHE A 104 -3.80 -6.16 19.83
C PHE A 104 -4.74 -5.24 20.63
N LEU A 105 -5.04 -4.06 20.07
CA LEU A 105 -6.09 -3.22 20.60
C LEU A 105 -7.45 -3.71 20.12
N ASP A 106 -8.27 -4.23 21.03
CA ASP A 106 -9.66 -4.57 20.75
C ASP A 106 -10.55 -3.32 20.94
N GLY A 107 -10.57 -2.43 19.94
CA GLY A 107 -11.29 -1.14 20.04
C GLY A 107 -10.85 -0.11 19.01
N TYR A 108 -11.14 1.16 19.29
CA TYR A 108 -10.67 2.32 18.54
C TYR A 108 -9.27 2.76 18.98
N ALA A 109 -8.35 2.77 18.02
CA ALA A 109 -7.06 3.46 18.12
C ALA A 109 -7.14 4.81 17.38
N GLN A 110 -6.41 5.82 17.84
CA GLN A 110 -6.20 7.08 17.13
C GLN A 110 -4.73 7.28 16.82
N THR A 111 -4.40 7.86 15.67
CA THR A 111 -3.09 8.49 15.45
C THR A 111 -3.25 10.00 15.29
N GLN A 112 -2.37 10.76 15.93
CA GLN A 112 -2.23 12.21 15.77
C GLN A 112 -1.02 12.57 14.90
N SER A 113 -0.62 11.67 14.00
CA SER A 113 0.46 11.88 13.05
C SER A 113 -0.08 12.24 11.68
N ASN A 114 0.69 13.03 10.92
CA ASN A 114 0.51 13.24 9.48
C ASN A 114 1.46 12.34 8.64
N GLU A 115 2.18 11.42 9.30
CA GLU A 115 3.00 10.39 8.67
C GLU A 115 2.23 9.07 8.61
N ALA A 116 2.69 8.14 7.78
CA ALA A 116 2.10 6.80 7.71
C ALA A 116 2.20 6.10 9.06
N PHE A 117 1.06 5.64 9.58
CA PHE A 117 0.96 4.96 10.87
C PHE A 117 0.12 3.70 10.75
N ILE A 118 0.58 2.60 11.34
CA ILE A 118 -0.17 1.35 11.42
C ILE A 118 -0.89 1.33 12.78
N LEU A 119 -2.22 1.33 12.78
CA LEU A 119 -3.01 1.20 13.99
C LEU A 119 -3.07 -0.30 14.37
N PRO A 120 -2.60 -0.70 15.57
CA PRO A 120 -2.46 -2.10 15.97
C PRO A 120 -3.78 -2.68 16.51
N ILE A 121 -4.82 -2.66 15.68
CA ILE A 121 -6.20 -3.03 16.06
C ILE A 121 -6.55 -4.46 15.69
N GLY A 122 -7.54 -5.02 16.39
CA GLY A 122 -8.07 -6.36 16.14
C GLY A 122 -9.38 -6.61 16.87
N GLN A 123 -9.93 -7.81 16.74
CA GLN A 123 -11.12 -8.26 17.47
C GLN A 123 -11.22 -9.77 17.42
N ALA A 124 -11.75 -10.38 18.48
CA ALA A 124 -12.11 -11.80 18.52
C ALA A 124 -10.92 -12.73 18.17
N GLY A 125 -9.74 -12.42 18.71
CA GLY A 125 -8.51 -13.19 18.50
C GLY A 125 -7.88 -13.03 17.11
N ILE A 126 -8.29 -12.00 16.37
CA ILE A 126 -7.73 -11.70 15.05
C ILE A 126 -7.08 -10.32 15.07
N TYR A 127 -5.78 -10.26 14.78
CA TYR A 127 -5.08 -9.02 14.51
C TYR A 127 -5.38 -8.55 13.09
N ALA A 128 -5.80 -7.30 12.96
CA ALA A 128 -6.37 -6.74 11.73
C ALA A 128 -5.92 -5.29 11.50
N PRO A 129 -4.60 -5.04 11.48
CA PRO A 129 -4.06 -3.70 11.42
C PRO A 129 -4.54 -2.95 10.18
N ILE A 130 -4.69 -1.64 10.34
CA ILE A 130 -4.94 -0.71 9.24
C ILE A 130 -3.80 0.30 9.20
N ARG A 131 -3.30 0.60 8.00
CA ARG A 131 -2.40 1.74 7.82
C ARG A 131 -3.22 2.96 7.44
N VAL A 132 -2.96 4.07 8.09
CA VAL A 132 -3.52 5.39 7.74
C VAL A 132 -2.38 6.35 7.44
N ILE A 133 -2.60 7.23 6.46
CA ILE A 133 -1.68 8.30 6.06
C ILE A 133 -2.50 9.59 6.09
N PRO A 134 -2.61 10.26 7.25
CA PRO A 134 -3.42 11.46 7.39
C PRO A 134 -2.74 12.68 6.75
N SER A 135 -3.51 13.54 6.11
CA SER A 135 -3.01 14.82 5.54
C SER A 135 -2.63 15.85 6.61
N THR A 136 -3.18 15.74 7.83
CA THR A 136 -2.88 16.59 8.99
C THR A 136 -2.79 15.76 10.26
N SER A 137 -2.23 16.33 11.33
CA SER A 137 -2.09 15.68 12.63
C SER A 137 -3.34 15.79 13.52
N ASP A 138 -4.51 16.09 12.96
CA ASP A 138 -5.73 16.41 13.73
C ASP A 138 -6.49 15.18 14.24
N GLY A 139 -5.95 13.98 14.04
CA GLY A 139 -6.50 12.74 14.56
C GLY A 139 -7.24 11.91 13.51
N VAL A 140 -6.85 10.65 13.37
CA VAL A 140 -7.60 9.63 12.64
C VAL A 140 -7.81 8.42 13.54
N ASP A 141 -9.07 8.09 13.76
CA ASP A 141 -9.50 6.97 14.58
C ASP A 141 -9.81 5.77 13.68
N ALA A 142 -9.50 4.56 14.13
CA ALA A 142 -9.97 3.36 13.47
C ALA A 142 -10.25 2.21 14.44
N ALA A 143 -11.26 1.41 14.11
CA ALA A 143 -11.57 0.17 14.80
C ALA A 143 -11.85 -0.95 13.78
N TYR A 144 -11.43 -2.16 14.15
CA TYR A 144 -11.73 -3.36 13.39
C TYR A 144 -12.97 -4.06 13.94
N PHE A 145 -13.79 -4.57 13.03
CA PHE A 145 -14.98 -5.37 13.35
C PHE A 145 -14.92 -6.72 12.62
N ARG A 146 -14.93 -7.80 13.42
CA ARG A 146 -15.06 -9.18 12.94
C ARG A 146 -16.54 -9.52 12.71
N SER A 147 -17.15 -8.82 11.76
CA SER A 147 -18.56 -8.97 11.42
C SER A 147 -18.79 -8.71 9.94
N ALA A 148 -19.83 -9.31 9.37
CA ALA A 148 -20.20 -9.10 7.97
C ALA A 148 -20.59 -7.62 7.72
N PRO A 149 -19.98 -6.92 6.74
CA PRO A 149 -20.39 -5.57 6.35
C PRO A 149 -21.86 -5.47 5.91
N ASN A 150 -22.48 -6.58 5.51
CA ASN A 150 -23.94 -6.66 5.26
C ASN A 150 -24.79 -6.22 6.45
N SER A 151 -24.25 -6.25 7.68
CA SER A 151 -24.91 -5.73 8.88
C SER A 151 -25.06 -4.21 8.90
N ILE A 152 -24.23 -3.48 8.14
CA ILE A 152 -24.33 -2.03 7.92
C ILE A 152 -25.34 -1.75 6.80
N GLY A 153 -25.23 -2.51 5.72
CA GLY A 153 -26.13 -2.48 4.58
C GLY A 153 -25.67 -3.46 3.50
N SER A 154 -26.60 -3.95 2.69
CA SER A 154 -26.34 -4.99 1.69
C SER A 154 -26.38 -4.51 0.24
N ALA A 155 -26.65 -3.21 0.01
CA ALA A 155 -26.71 -2.65 -1.32
C ALA A 155 -25.29 -2.46 -1.87
N LEU A 156 -25.05 -2.93 -3.10
CA LEU A 156 -23.80 -2.77 -3.83
C LEU A 156 -24.01 -1.88 -5.05
N GLU A 157 -23.02 -1.04 -5.37
CA GLU A 157 -23.02 -0.36 -6.66
C GLU A 157 -22.80 -1.36 -7.81
N SER A 158 -23.18 -0.98 -9.02
CA SER A 158 -23.14 -1.88 -10.19
C SER A 158 -21.74 -2.37 -10.57
N SER A 159 -20.69 -1.65 -10.14
CA SER A 159 -19.30 -2.02 -10.43
C SER A 159 -18.80 -3.16 -9.53
N LEU A 160 -19.50 -3.47 -8.43
CA LEU A 160 -19.14 -4.49 -7.45
C LEU A 160 -19.95 -5.77 -7.66
N SER A 161 -19.29 -6.91 -7.49
CA SER A 161 -19.92 -8.24 -7.55
C SER A 161 -20.14 -8.85 -6.17
N SER A 162 -19.27 -8.55 -5.21
CA SER A 162 -19.39 -9.02 -3.83
C SER A 162 -18.63 -8.11 -2.86
N ILE A 163 -18.92 -8.28 -1.57
CA ILE A 163 -18.21 -7.66 -0.45
C ILE A 163 -17.87 -8.73 0.57
N SER A 164 -16.87 -8.45 1.42
CA SER A 164 -16.47 -9.33 2.52
C SER A 164 -17.69 -9.83 3.28
N SER A 165 -17.68 -11.10 3.67
CA SER A 165 -18.72 -11.71 4.49
C SER A 165 -18.33 -11.75 5.98
N VAL A 166 -17.12 -11.32 6.33
CA VAL A 166 -16.54 -11.60 7.66
C VAL A 166 -16.01 -10.37 8.38
N GLU A 167 -15.76 -9.25 7.69
CA GLU A 167 -15.09 -8.12 8.34
C GLU A 167 -15.26 -6.76 7.66
N TYR A 168 -15.17 -5.71 8.48
CA TYR A 168 -15.06 -4.33 8.05
C TYR A 168 -14.23 -3.52 9.08
N TRP A 169 -13.84 -2.31 8.67
CA TRP A 169 -13.18 -1.32 9.50
C TRP A 169 -14.04 -0.07 9.57
N ASP A 170 -14.08 0.57 10.73
CA ASP A 170 -14.55 1.93 10.87
C ASP A 170 -13.34 2.84 10.93
N VAL A 171 -13.35 3.93 10.17
CA VAL A 171 -12.24 4.91 10.10
C VAL A 171 -12.85 6.31 10.11
N ILE A 172 -12.55 7.07 11.15
CA ILE A 172 -13.22 8.34 11.45
C ILE A 172 -12.18 9.44 11.58
N SER A 173 -12.46 10.60 11.00
CA SER A 173 -11.71 11.82 11.26
C SER A 173 -12.64 13.04 11.23
N ASN A 174 -12.19 14.15 11.83
CA ASN A 174 -12.91 15.43 11.76
C ASN A 174 -12.36 16.29 10.60
N GLY A 175 -12.62 15.85 9.36
CA GLY A 175 -12.22 16.58 8.15
C GLY A 175 -10.77 16.37 7.72
N VAL A 176 -10.12 15.30 8.19
CA VAL A 176 -8.76 14.94 7.78
C VAL A 176 -8.83 13.97 6.61
N ASN A 177 -8.42 14.44 5.43
CA ASN A 177 -8.24 13.57 4.28
C ASN A 177 -7.15 12.54 4.57
N THR A 178 -7.39 11.27 4.24
CA THR A 178 -6.54 10.18 4.68
C THR A 178 -6.40 9.10 3.62
N GLY A 179 -5.16 8.73 3.28
CA GLY A 179 -4.89 7.49 2.55
C GLY A 179 -5.00 6.29 3.49
N ILE A 180 -5.65 5.21 3.08
CA ILE A 180 -5.85 4.02 3.93
C ILE A 180 -5.34 2.76 3.25
N SER A 181 -4.89 1.79 4.06
CA SER A 181 -4.55 0.45 3.60
C SER A 181 -5.12 -0.60 4.54
N LEU A 182 -5.98 -1.46 4.00
CA LEU A 182 -6.59 -2.56 4.75
C LEU A 182 -5.73 -3.81 4.63
N SER A 183 -5.47 -4.49 5.75
CA SER A 183 -4.86 -5.83 5.73
C SER A 183 -5.90 -6.92 5.51
N TRP A 184 -5.44 -8.03 4.94
CA TRP A 184 -6.13 -9.31 5.03
C TRP A 184 -5.20 -10.41 5.51
N ARG A 185 -5.81 -11.48 6.00
CA ARG A 185 -5.16 -12.68 6.54
C ARG A 185 -6.01 -13.91 6.19
N PRO A 186 -5.61 -15.16 6.52
CA PRO A 186 -6.35 -16.34 6.06
C PRO A 186 -7.81 -16.33 6.48
N SER A 187 -8.08 -15.75 7.64
CA SER A 187 -9.42 -15.60 8.19
C SER A 187 -10.30 -14.59 7.44
N SER A 188 -9.75 -13.79 6.53
CA SER A 188 -10.47 -12.85 5.65
C SER A 188 -11.14 -13.55 4.46
N ALA A 189 -10.81 -14.82 4.19
CA ALA A 189 -11.38 -15.63 3.12
C ALA A 189 -11.28 -14.99 1.71
N ILE A 190 -10.13 -14.37 1.38
CA ILE A 190 -9.93 -13.67 0.11
C ILE A 190 -10.04 -14.60 -1.10
N SER A 191 -9.61 -15.86 -0.99
CA SER A 191 -9.81 -16.84 -2.07
C SER A 191 -11.29 -17.01 -2.42
N ASP A 192 -12.17 -17.11 -1.42
CA ASP A 192 -13.60 -17.28 -1.65
C ASP A 192 -14.22 -15.99 -2.18
N LEU A 193 -13.84 -14.85 -1.59
CA LEU A 193 -14.32 -13.53 -2.00
C LEU A 193 -13.97 -13.25 -3.46
N THR A 194 -12.74 -13.54 -3.88
CA THR A 194 -12.19 -13.15 -5.18
C THR A 194 -12.29 -14.22 -6.26
N SER A 195 -12.88 -15.38 -5.96
CA SER A 195 -12.80 -16.57 -6.81
C SER A 195 -11.34 -16.92 -7.18
N SER A 196 -10.47 -16.87 -6.17
CA SER A 196 -9.02 -17.14 -6.24
C SER A 196 -8.24 -16.21 -7.18
N SER A 197 -8.73 -15.00 -7.43
CA SER A 197 -8.06 -14.01 -8.28
C SER A 197 -7.90 -12.66 -7.59
N LEU A 198 -6.70 -12.39 -7.05
CA LEU A 198 -6.39 -11.12 -6.38
C LEU A 198 -6.64 -9.87 -7.25
N SER A 199 -6.59 -9.99 -8.58
CA SER A 199 -6.88 -8.88 -9.48
C SER A 199 -8.32 -8.37 -9.38
N ASN A 200 -9.23 -9.18 -8.82
CA ASN A 200 -10.63 -8.81 -8.63
C ASN A 200 -10.85 -8.02 -7.34
N LEU A 201 -9.89 -8.04 -6.40
CA LEU A 201 -9.99 -7.41 -5.10
C LEU A 201 -9.99 -5.88 -5.24
N THR A 202 -10.89 -5.23 -4.50
CA THR A 202 -10.96 -3.77 -4.40
C THR A 202 -11.30 -3.38 -2.97
N LEU A 203 -10.88 -2.18 -2.58
CA LEU A 203 -11.37 -1.52 -1.38
C LEU A 203 -12.78 -0.97 -1.66
N VAL A 204 -13.67 -1.08 -0.69
CA VAL A 204 -15.04 -0.53 -0.75
C VAL A 204 -15.34 0.33 0.47
N GLY A 205 -16.21 1.33 0.30
CA GLY A 205 -16.68 2.20 1.38
C GLY A 205 -18.21 2.31 1.39
N TRP A 206 -18.82 2.35 2.58
CA TRP A 206 -20.26 2.55 2.73
C TRP A 206 -20.58 4.05 2.77
N ASN A 207 -21.28 4.56 1.75
CA ASN A 207 -21.60 5.99 1.63
C ASN A 207 -22.88 6.43 2.37
N GLY A 208 -23.42 5.56 3.24
CA GLY A 208 -24.71 5.78 3.91
C GLY A 208 -25.90 5.11 3.22
N SER A 209 -25.77 4.68 1.96
CA SER A 209 -26.86 4.03 1.20
C SER A 209 -26.42 2.79 0.43
N VAL A 210 -25.19 2.76 -0.05
CA VAL A 210 -24.65 1.70 -0.91
C VAL A 210 -23.14 1.56 -0.68
N TRP A 211 -22.62 0.33 -0.79
CA TRP A 211 -21.18 0.10 -0.86
C TRP A 211 -20.68 0.51 -2.24
N VAL A 212 -19.70 1.41 -2.27
CA VAL A 212 -19.08 1.91 -3.50
C VAL A 212 -17.63 1.47 -3.60
N ALA A 213 -17.15 1.24 -4.82
CA ALA A 213 -15.74 0.92 -5.04
C ALA A 213 -14.87 2.16 -4.80
N ILE A 214 -13.79 1.98 -4.07
CA ILE A 214 -12.77 3.01 -3.87
C ILE A 214 -11.57 2.69 -4.77
N PRO A 215 -11.06 3.65 -5.57
CA PRO A 215 -9.83 3.47 -6.33
C PRO A 215 -8.68 3.00 -5.43
N SER A 216 -8.20 1.80 -5.67
CA SER A 216 -7.25 1.10 -4.82
C SER A 216 -6.43 0.08 -5.61
N MET A 217 -5.29 -0.29 -5.05
CA MET A 217 -4.37 -1.26 -5.62
C MET A 217 -3.82 -2.18 -4.54
N VAL A 218 -3.76 -3.49 -4.85
CA VAL A 218 -3.08 -4.47 -4.00
C VAL A 218 -1.61 -4.09 -3.88
N ASP A 219 -1.13 -3.99 -2.64
CA ASP A 219 0.27 -3.72 -2.36
C ASP A 219 1.10 -4.97 -2.70
N GLU A 220 2.23 -4.82 -3.40
CA GLU A 220 3.12 -5.96 -3.70
C GLU A 220 3.63 -6.62 -2.41
N TYR A 221 4.03 -5.79 -1.45
CA TYR A 221 4.35 -6.16 -0.08
C TYR A 221 3.28 -5.61 0.85
N SER A 222 2.72 -6.48 1.66
CA SER A 222 1.72 -6.17 2.67
C SER A 222 2.23 -5.12 3.66
N LEU A 223 1.30 -4.52 4.42
CA LEU A 223 1.63 -3.59 5.50
C LEU A 223 2.54 -4.21 6.58
N LEU A 224 2.62 -5.54 6.67
CA LEU A 224 3.49 -6.28 7.60
C LEU A 224 4.80 -6.76 6.93
N GLY A 225 5.04 -6.41 5.66
CA GLY A 225 6.29 -6.67 4.94
C GLY A 225 6.33 -7.97 4.13
N GLU A 226 5.34 -8.85 4.28
CA GLU A 226 5.25 -10.10 3.51
C GLU A 226 4.68 -9.85 2.10
N LEU A 227 5.07 -10.66 1.11
CA LEU A 227 4.48 -10.59 -0.24
C LEU A 227 2.98 -10.89 -0.20
N SER A 228 2.19 -10.03 -0.87
CA SER A 228 0.73 -10.22 -0.93
C SER A 228 0.34 -11.46 -1.73
N SER A 229 -0.59 -12.22 -1.18
CA SER A 229 -1.10 -13.50 -1.69
C SER A 229 -2.60 -13.63 -1.35
N LEU A 230 -3.24 -14.73 -1.75
CA LEU A 230 -4.63 -15.00 -1.35
C LEU A 230 -4.78 -15.23 0.17
N ASP A 231 -3.69 -15.55 0.87
CA ASP A 231 -3.71 -15.87 2.29
C ASP A 231 -3.41 -14.64 3.16
N SER A 232 -2.62 -13.70 2.69
CA SER A 232 -2.26 -12.49 3.43
C SER A 232 -1.82 -11.36 2.51
N GLY A 233 -2.04 -10.11 2.91
CA GLY A 233 -1.62 -8.96 2.14
C GLY A 233 -2.26 -7.66 2.59
N SER A 234 -2.08 -6.59 1.80
CA SER A 234 -2.83 -5.34 1.98
C SER A 234 -3.19 -4.67 0.67
N ILE A 235 -4.24 -3.85 0.72
CA ILE A 235 -4.73 -3.06 -0.42
C ILE A 235 -4.83 -1.61 0.01
N SER A 236 -4.20 -0.72 -0.75
CA SER A 236 -4.11 0.72 -0.45
C SER A 236 -5.01 1.52 -1.38
N THR A 237 -5.54 2.64 -0.89
CA THR A 237 -6.17 3.64 -1.76
C THR A 237 -5.13 4.29 -2.68
N ASN A 238 -5.57 4.66 -3.88
CA ASN A 238 -4.69 5.34 -4.84
C ASN A 238 -4.47 6.81 -4.49
N GLU A 239 -5.43 7.42 -3.78
CA GLU A 239 -5.44 8.82 -3.38
C GLU A 239 -5.96 8.93 -1.94
N GLU A 240 -5.80 10.11 -1.34
CA GLU A 240 -6.41 10.44 -0.04
C GLU A 240 -7.94 10.52 -0.15
N LEU A 241 -8.63 10.04 0.88
CA LEU A 241 -10.10 10.05 0.96
C LEU A 241 -10.60 11.10 1.93
N ASP A 242 -11.71 11.77 1.59
CA ASP A 242 -12.57 12.41 2.59
C ASP A 242 -13.30 11.31 3.37
N LEU A 243 -12.87 11.07 4.60
CA LEU A 243 -13.43 10.02 5.45
C LEU A 243 -14.89 10.31 5.83
N SER A 244 -15.35 11.56 5.80
CA SER A 244 -16.75 11.89 6.13
C SER A 244 -17.76 11.37 5.09
N ALA A 245 -17.28 11.01 3.89
CA ALA A 245 -18.09 10.41 2.84
C ALA A 245 -18.42 8.93 3.11
N TYR A 246 -17.77 8.28 4.08
CA TYR A 246 -17.91 6.85 4.36
C TYR A 246 -18.07 6.59 5.85
N SER A 247 -18.95 5.67 6.24
CA SER A 247 -19.10 5.27 7.65
C SER A 247 -18.52 3.89 7.97
N ALA A 248 -17.91 3.22 6.97
CA ALA A 248 -17.22 1.95 7.10
C ALA A 248 -16.47 1.62 5.81
N PHE A 249 -15.42 0.84 5.95
CA PHE A 249 -14.56 0.35 4.87
C PHE A 249 -14.47 -1.17 4.92
N SER A 250 -14.38 -1.81 3.77
CA SER A 250 -14.28 -3.27 3.67
C SER A 250 -13.49 -3.66 2.42
N LEU A 251 -13.24 -4.95 2.30
CA LEU A 251 -12.80 -5.60 1.07
C LEU A 251 -14.03 -6.02 0.25
N GLY A 252 -13.90 -5.98 -1.07
CA GLY A 252 -14.90 -6.49 -1.99
C GLY A 252 -14.30 -6.86 -3.33
N THR A 253 -15.15 -7.26 -4.27
CA THR A 253 -14.73 -7.57 -5.63
C THR A 253 -15.41 -6.68 -6.64
N ARG A 254 -14.65 -6.30 -7.66
CA ARG A 254 -15.26 -5.72 -8.86
C ARG A 254 -15.96 -6.82 -9.62
N THR A 255 -17.06 -6.48 -10.27
CA THR A 255 -17.58 -7.29 -11.35
C THR A 255 -16.45 -7.43 -12.37
N GLU A 256 -16.22 -8.63 -12.89
CA GLU A 256 -15.47 -8.77 -14.13
C GLU A 256 -16.20 -7.92 -15.17
N GLN A 257 -15.79 -6.67 -15.33
CA GLN A 257 -15.75 -6.14 -16.66
C GLN A 257 -14.85 -7.13 -17.37
N LEU A 258 -15.44 -7.92 -18.28
CA LEU A 258 -14.70 -8.32 -19.45
C LEU A 258 -14.01 -7.04 -19.90
N LEU A 259 -12.74 -6.91 -19.56
CA LEU A 259 -11.79 -6.23 -20.40
C LEU A 259 -11.92 -6.99 -21.70
N VAL A 260 -12.91 -6.60 -22.50
CA VAL A 260 -12.63 -6.46 -23.90
C VAL A 260 -11.52 -5.41 -23.88
N THR A 261 -10.28 -5.87 -23.72
CA THR A 261 -9.17 -5.28 -24.42
C THR A 261 -9.55 -5.41 -25.88
N LEU A 262 -10.44 -4.52 -26.30
CA LEU A 262 -10.43 -3.89 -27.57
C LEU A 262 -9.09 -3.14 -27.60
N SER A 263 -8.02 -3.92 -27.75
CA SER A 263 -7.10 -3.65 -28.83
C SER A 263 -7.92 -3.77 -30.11
N ASN A 264 -8.88 -2.85 -30.32
CA ASN A 264 -9.61 -2.66 -31.56
C ASN A 264 -8.73 -1.92 -32.55
N LYS A 265 -7.42 -2.18 -32.49
CA LYS A 265 -6.53 -1.73 -33.52
C LYS A 265 -6.79 -2.68 -34.68
N ALA A 266 -7.76 -2.29 -35.48
CA ALA A 266 -7.98 -2.88 -36.78
C ALA A 266 -6.69 -2.67 -37.59
N GLU A 267 -5.91 -3.73 -37.72
CA GLU A 267 -4.76 -3.83 -38.60
C GLU A 267 -5.11 -4.65 -39.82
N VAL A 268 -4.61 -4.19 -40.97
CA VAL A 268 -4.69 -4.88 -42.26
C VAL A 268 -3.30 -4.87 -42.88
N ILE A 269 -2.77 -6.07 -43.13
CA ILE A 269 -1.51 -6.29 -43.82
C ILE A 269 -1.84 -6.69 -45.25
N VAL A 270 -1.22 -6.01 -46.23
CA VAL A 270 -1.41 -6.29 -47.66
C VAL A 270 -0.06 -6.41 -48.34
N TYR A 271 0.16 -7.51 -49.05
CA TYR A 271 1.38 -7.71 -49.83
C TYR A 271 1.12 -8.62 -51.03
N VAL A 272 2.03 -8.57 -52.01
CA VAL A 272 2.04 -9.48 -53.16
C VAL A 272 3.27 -10.36 -53.06
N ASN A 273 3.09 -11.68 -53.20
CA ASN A 273 4.19 -12.64 -53.23
C ASN A 273 3.90 -13.74 -54.27
N LYS A 274 4.87 -14.02 -55.16
CA LYS A 274 4.74 -15.02 -56.24
C LYS A 274 3.43 -14.90 -57.05
N HIS A 275 3.06 -13.68 -57.44
CA HIS A 275 1.81 -13.36 -58.14
C HIS A 275 0.52 -13.69 -57.39
N ILE A 276 0.55 -13.72 -56.06
CA ILE A 276 -0.64 -13.86 -55.20
C ILE A 276 -0.73 -12.60 -54.34
N LEU A 277 -1.90 -11.97 -54.34
CA LEU A 277 -2.26 -10.92 -53.39
C LEU A 277 -2.70 -11.56 -52.09
N TYR A 278 -2.02 -11.22 -51.01
CA TYR A 278 -2.33 -11.60 -49.64
C TYR A 278 -2.89 -10.40 -48.90
N ILE A 279 -3.99 -10.62 -48.20
CA ILE A 279 -4.58 -9.67 -47.27
C ILE A 279 -4.86 -10.45 -45.99
N GLU A 280 -4.32 -9.96 -44.88
CA GLU A 280 -4.53 -10.49 -43.56
C GLU A 280 -5.07 -9.35 -42.70
N ALA A 281 -6.20 -9.58 -42.03
CA ALA A 281 -6.87 -8.59 -41.22
C ALA A 281 -7.15 -9.15 -39.82
N THR A 282 -7.14 -8.25 -38.85
CA THR A 282 -7.52 -8.53 -37.46
C THR A 282 -9.04 -8.58 -37.26
N GLN A 283 -9.82 -8.19 -38.27
CA GLN A 283 -11.28 -8.23 -38.28
C GLN A 283 -11.81 -8.68 -39.66
N PRO A 284 -13.07 -9.16 -39.75
CA PRO A 284 -13.65 -9.66 -41.00
C PRO A 284 -13.63 -8.63 -42.14
N LEU A 285 -13.10 -9.02 -43.30
CA LEU A 285 -13.08 -8.19 -44.51
C LEU A 285 -14.48 -8.07 -45.10
N LYS A 286 -14.88 -6.85 -45.46
CA LYS A 286 -16.18 -6.51 -46.07
C LYS A 286 -16.06 -6.18 -47.55
N THR A 287 -15.09 -5.36 -47.93
CA THR A 287 -14.86 -5.00 -49.33
C THR A 287 -13.38 -4.96 -49.68
N LEU A 288 -13.08 -5.20 -50.96
CA LEU A 288 -11.76 -5.06 -51.56
C LEU A 288 -11.90 -4.30 -52.88
N VAL A 289 -11.15 -3.21 -53.00
CA VAL A 289 -11.00 -2.44 -54.24
C VAL A 289 -9.52 -2.28 -54.55
N VAL A 290 -9.11 -2.55 -55.78
CA VAL A 290 -7.72 -2.34 -56.22
C VAL A 290 -7.73 -1.36 -57.39
N HIS A 291 -6.91 -0.32 -57.30
CA HIS A 291 -6.65 0.64 -58.37
C HIS A 291 -5.19 0.57 -58.80
N ASP A 292 -4.91 0.89 -60.07
CA ASP A 292 -3.55 1.24 -60.49
C ASP A 292 -3.18 2.67 -60.04
N ILE A 293 -1.92 3.08 -60.24
CA ILE A 293 -1.46 4.44 -59.91
C ILE A 293 -2.16 5.56 -60.67
N SER A 294 -2.76 5.28 -61.83
CA SER A 294 -3.51 6.27 -62.59
C SER A 294 -4.94 6.45 -62.05
N GLY A 295 -5.35 5.61 -61.08
CA GLY A 295 -6.68 5.60 -60.49
C GLY A 295 -7.68 4.71 -61.22
N LYS A 296 -7.25 3.91 -62.21
CA LYS A 296 -8.13 2.95 -62.88
C LYS A 296 -8.43 1.78 -61.95
N GLN A 297 -9.71 1.47 -61.77
CA GLN A 297 -10.15 0.31 -60.99
C GLN A 297 -9.82 -0.99 -61.73
N ILE A 298 -9.14 -1.90 -61.03
CA ILE A 298 -8.71 -3.22 -61.52
C ILE A 298 -9.54 -4.34 -60.89
N ILE A 299 -9.81 -4.25 -59.59
CA ILE A 299 -10.60 -5.23 -58.83
C ILE A 299 -11.64 -4.49 -58.00
N LEU A 300 -12.86 -5.03 -57.98
CA LEU A 300 -13.91 -4.69 -57.01
C LEU A 300 -14.56 -5.98 -56.54
N LYS A 301 -14.58 -6.21 -55.22
CA LYS A 301 -15.15 -7.42 -54.64
C LYS A 301 -15.73 -7.17 -53.25
N ASN A 302 -16.93 -7.71 -53.02
CA ASN A 302 -17.48 -7.87 -51.69
C ASN A 302 -16.92 -9.17 -51.10
N ILE A 303 -16.42 -9.09 -49.87
CA ILE A 303 -15.87 -10.22 -49.12
C ILE A 303 -16.85 -10.57 -48.01
N ASP A 304 -17.21 -11.85 -47.91
CA ASP A 304 -18.21 -12.34 -46.96
C ASP A 304 -17.55 -12.78 -45.64
N GLY A 305 -16.85 -11.83 -44.99
CA GLY A 305 -16.51 -11.95 -43.56
C GLY A 305 -15.29 -12.82 -43.20
N GLY A 306 -14.38 -13.09 -44.13
CA GLY A 306 -13.12 -13.78 -43.82
C GLY A 306 -12.02 -12.86 -43.26
N LEU A 307 -11.11 -13.39 -42.44
CA LEU A 307 -9.92 -12.68 -41.95
C LEU A 307 -8.77 -12.63 -42.96
N THR A 308 -8.84 -13.44 -44.02
CA THR A 308 -7.80 -13.53 -45.04
C THR A 308 -8.38 -13.49 -46.45
N TYR A 309 -7.61 -12.90 -47.38
CA TYR A 309 -7.91 -12.94 -48.81
C TYR A 309 -6.63 -13.22 -49.60
N ASN A 310 -6.54 -14.43 -50.16
CA ASN A 310 -5.39 -14.91 -50.91
C ASN A 310 -5.85 -15.30 -52.31
N ARG A 311 -5.55 -14.48 -53.32
CA ARG A 311 -5.96 -14.72 -54.72
C ARG A 311 -4.87 -14.34 -55.72
N PRO A 312 -4.83 -15.01 -56.90
CA PRO A 312 -3.89 -14.64 -57.97
C PRO A 312 -3.99 -13.14 -58.33
N PHE A 313 -2.83 -12.52 -58.54
CA PHE A 313 -2.64 -11.12 -58.86
C PHE A 313 -1.65 -11.00 -60.03
N ASN A 314 -2.12 -11.38 -61.22
CA ASN A 314 -1.34 -11.42 -62.46
C ASN A 314 -1.58 -10.16 -63.31
N TYR A 315 -1.23 -8.99 -62.75
CA TYR A 315 -1.35 -7.71 -63.45
C TYR A 315 0.02 -7.14 -63.81
N ASP A 316 0.02 -6.21 -64.78
CA ASP A 316 1.23 -5.57 -65.31
C ASP A 316 2.14 -5.04 -64.20
N LEU A 317 3.45 -5.02 -64.50
CA LEU A 317 4.45 -4.50 -63.59
C LEU A 317 4.10 -3.05 -63.22
N GLY A 318 3.94 -2.78 -61.93
CA GLY A 318 3.50 -1.46 -61.49
C GLY A 318 3.11 -1.38 -60.03
N VAL A 319 2.76 -0.16 -59.61
CA VAL A 319 2.25 0.14 -58.28
C VAL A 319 0.73 0.09 -58.30
N TYR A 320 0.15 -0.50 -57.26
CA TYR A 320 -1.30 -0.59 -57.08
C TYR A 320 -1.69 -0.11 -55.69
N ILE A 321 -2.89 0.45 -55.57
CA ILE A 321 -3.50 0.88 -54.31
C ILE A 321 -4.62 -0.09 -53.99
N VAL A 322 -4.45 -0.82 -52.89
CA VAL A 322 -5.46 -1.72 -52.34
C VAL A 322 -6.22 -0.99 -51.25
N THR A 323 -7.54 -0.92 -51.38
CA THR A 323 -8.45 -0.35 -50.39
C THR A 323 -9.37 -1.43 -49.86
N THR A 324 -9.45 -1.60 -48.54
CA THR A 324 -10.33 -2.57 -47.90
C THR A 324 -11.13 -1.96 -46.76
N GLU A 325 -12.37 -2.39 -46.61
CA GLU A 325 -13.25 -2.08 -45.47
C GLU A 325 -13.42 -3.35 -44.62
N LEU A 326 -13.49 -3.21 -43.30
CA LEU A 326 -13.77 -4.30 -42.36
C LEU A 326 -15.22 -4.19 -41.86
N TYR A 327 -15.85 -5.29 -41.46
CA TYR A 327 -17.27 -5.30 -41.03
C TYR A 327 -17.56 -4.43 -39.81
N ASP A 328 -16.65 -4.42 -38.84
CA ASP A 328 -16.86 -3.74 -37.56
C ASP A 328 -16.27 -2.31 -37.54
N THR A 329 -15.82 -1.80 -38.70
CA THR A 329 -15.29 -0.44 -38.84
C THR A 329 -15.92 0.28 -40.03
N THR A 330 -16.13 1.58 -39.92
CA THR A 330 -16.42 2.45 -41.08
C THR A 330 -15.15 2.97 -41.75
N SER A 331 -13.98 2.47 -41.34
CA SER A 331 -12.67 2.95 -41.78
C SER A 331 -12.18 2.19 -43.01
N LEU A 332 -11.59 2.94 -43.95
CA LEU A 332 -10.97 2.37 -45.14
C LEU A 332 -9.47 2.23 -44.93
N PHE A 333 -8.95 1.03 -45.10
CA PHE A 333 -7.52 0.75 -45.07
C PHE A 333 -6.95 0.85 -46.48
N LYS A 334 -5.92 1.68 -46.67
CA LYS A 334 -5.28 1.90 -47.97
C LYS A 334 -3.82 1.46 -47.91
N ASN A 335 -3.46 0.48 -48.72
CA ASN A 335 -2.11 -0.05 -48.81
C ASN A 335 -1.57 0.05 -50.23
N LYS A 336 -0.33 0.53 -50.35
CA LYS A 336 0.40 0.57 -51.62
C LYS A 336 1.18 -0.74 -51.77
N ILE A 337 0.95 -1.44 -52.88
CA ILE A 337 1.67 -2.67 -53.24
C ILE A 337 2.37 -2.50 -54.58
N ILE A 338 3.33 -3.37 -54.86
CA ILE A 338 4.04 -3.44 -56.13
C ILE A 338 3.78 -4.82 -56.72
N SER A 339 3.24 -4.85 -57.94
CA SER A 339 3.25 -6.06 -58.78
C SER A 339 4.59 -6.08 -59.50
N GLY A 340 5.43 -7.06 -59.23
CA GLY A 340 6.70 -7.26 -59.92
C GLY A 340 7.46 -8.50 -59.48
N GLY A 341 8.12 -9.14 -60.44
CA GLY A 341 8.86 -10.38 -60.21
C GLY A 341 10.09 -10.16 -59.31
N TYR A 342 10.21 -11.00 -58.29
CA TYR A 342 11.52 -11.48 -57.85
C TYR A 342 11.88 -12.71 -58.68
#